data_AF-X7ZGH6-F1
#
_entry.id   AF-X7ZGH6-F1
#
_cell.length_a   1.000
_cell.length_b   1.000
_cell.length_c   1.000
_cell.angle_alpha   90.00
_cell.angle_beta   90.00
_cell.angle_gamma   90.00
#
_symmetry.space_group_name_H-M   'P 1'
#
loop_
_entity.id
_entity.type
_entity.pdbx_description
1 polymer ?
#
loop_
_entity_poly.entity_id
_entity_poly.type
_entity_poly.pdbx_seq_one_letter_code
_entity_poly.pdbx_strand_id
1 'polypeptide(L)'
;MLDLGGTPESWRLAPVLPKSVTVVNLLPQESPVDGVVAIQADACDLPGSVASDHFDLVYSNSLLEHVGGHVRRQRMADNVRSLADRHWVQTPYRYFPIEPHWLFPGMQWLPYEARVQISLHWNRGHIRTHTRAEAQEQVDEIDLIGISQMRRYFPSSTIWYERFAGLIKSLVAIQTGPA
;
A
#
# COMPACT_ATOMS: atom_id res chain seq x y z
N MET A 1 -4.27 6.54 -15.68
CA MET A 1 -4.27 6.34 -14.21
C MET A 1 -2.94 5.70 -13.81
N LEU A 2 -2.39 6.09 -12.66
CA LEU A 2 -1.19 5.50 -12.08
C LEU A 2 -1.58 4.57 -10.92
N ASP A 3 -1.08 3.34 -10.91
CA ASP A 3 -1.22 2.39 -9.83
C ASP A 3 0.13 2.16 -9.16
N LEU A 4 0.26 2.57 -7.90
CA LEU A 4 1.47 2.40 -7.10
C LEU A 4 1.34 1.16 -6.20
N GLY A 5 2.16 0.15 -6.49
CA GLY A 5 2.26 -1.10 -5.72
C GLY A 5 1.38 -2.24 -6.24
N GLY A 6 0.55 -1.99 -7.25
CA GLY A 6 -0.29 -3.02 -7.86
C GLY A 6 0.45 -3.95 -8.82
N THR A 7 -0.34 -4.76 -9.52
CA THR A 7 0.12 -5.74 -10.52
C THR A 7 -0.81 -5.70 -11.74
N PRO A 8 -0.32 -6.00 -12.96
CA PRO A 8 -1.18 -6.09 -14.14
C PRO A 8 -2.33 -7.09 -13.99
N GLU A 9 -2.11 -8.22 -13.29
CA GLU A 9 -3.16 -9.22 -13.04
C GLU A 9 -4.33 -8.64 -12.23
N SER A 10 -4.08 -7.71 -11.31
CA SER A 10 -5.14 -7.05 -10.54
C SER A 10 -6.12 -6.30 -11.46
N TRP A 11 -5.61 -5.71 -12.54
CA TRP A 11 -6.41 -4.99 -13.54
C TRP A 11 -7.13 -5.92 -14.52
N ARG A 12 -6.57 -7.10 -14.79
CA ARG A 12 -7.26 -8.15 -15.55
C ARG A 12 -8.52 -8.65 -14.84
N LEU A 13 -8.47 -8.73 -13.51
CA LEU A 13 -9.57 -9.18 -12.66
C LEU A 13 -10.53 -8.05 -12.27
N ALA A 14 -10.18 -6.79 -12.56
CA ALA A 14 -11.00 -5.65 -12.20
C ALA A 14 -12.31 -5.64 -13.00
N PRO A 15 -13.46 -5.34 -12.37
CA PRO A 15 -14.74 -5.26 -13.09
C PRO A 15 -14.79 -4.08 -14.07
N VAL A 16 -13.90 -3.10 -13.91
CA VAL A 16 -13.77 -1.92 -14.76
C VAL A 16 -12.28 -1.71 -15.03
N LEU A 17 -11.90 -1.77 -16.31
CA LEU A 17 -10.55 -1.45 -16.75
C LEU A 17 -10.51 0.02 -17.23
N PRO A 18 -9.69 0.89 -16.62
CA PRO A 18 -9.45 2.23 -17.15
C PRO A 18 -8.84 2.19 -18.56
N LYS A 19 -9.02 3.25 -19.34
CA LYS A 19 -8.50 3.34 -20.72
C LYS A 19 -6.98 3.12 -20.80
N SER A 20 -6.24 3.59 -19.81
CA SER A 20 -4.80 3.42 -19.68
C SER A 20 -4.38 3.38 -18.22
N VAL A 21 -3.60 2.37 -17.86
CA VAL A 21 -3.07 2.14 -16.52
C VAL A 21 -1.55 1.99 -16.59
N THR A 22 -0.83 2.79 -15.81
CA THR A 22 0.60 2.59 -15.55
C THR A 22 0.72 1.97 -14.16
N VAL A 23 1.24 0.74 -14.07
CA VAL A 23 1.51 0.05 -12.81
C VAL A 23 2.98 0.22 -12.47
N VAL A 24 3.28 0.72 -11.27
CA VAL A 24 4.64 0.80 -10.72
C VAL A 24 4.78 -0.21 -9.58
N ASN A 25 5.77 -1.09 -9.68
CA ASN A 25 6.07 -2.08 -8.65
C ASN A 25 7.60 -2.28 -8.52
N LEU A 26 8.08 -2.61 -7.31
CA LEU A 26 9.50 -2.93 -7.09
C LEU A 26 9.92 -4.21 -7.82
N LEU A 27 8.99 -5.16 -7.92
CA LEU A 27 9.20 -6.42 -8.62
C LEU A 27 8.91 -6.24 -10.12
N PRO A 28 9.72 -6.82 -11.01
CA PRO A 28 9.44 -6.80 -12.44
C PRO A 28 8.11 -7.54 -12.70
N GLN A 29 7.29 -6.99 -13.58
CA GLN A 29 6.00 -7.56 -13.99
C GLN A 29 5.91 -7.56 -15.51
N GLU A 30 5.40 -8.66 -16.08
CA GLU A 30 4.94 -8.66 -17.46
C GLU A 30 3.48 -8.17 -17.50
N SER A 31 3.13 -7.41 -18.53
CA SER A 31 1.76 -6.95 -18.71
C SER A 31 1.14 -7.58 -19.97
N PRO A 32 0.38 -8.67 -19.83
CA PRO A 32 -0.38 -9.26 -20.94
C PRO A 32 -1.73 -8.55 -21.16
N VAL A 33 -2.01 -7.45 -20.44
CA VAL A 33 -3.31 -6.77 -20.43
C VAL A 33 -3.22 -5.51 -21.30
N ASP A 34 -4.03 -5.45 -22.35
CA ASP A 34 -4.12 -4.28 -23.22
C ASP A 34 -4.48 -3.02 -22.42
N GLY A 35 -3.74 -1.93 -22.66
CA GLY A 35 -3.92 -0.68 -21.93
C GLY A 35 -3.29 -0.64 -20.54
N VAL A 36 -2.57 -1.70 -20.11
CA VAL A 36 -1.81 -1.72 -18.86
C VAL A 36 -0.30 -1.78 -19.17
N VAL A 37 0.46 -0.82 -18.65
CA VAL A 37 1.92 -0.76 -18.78
C VAL A 37 2.54 -1.00 -17.40
N ALA A 38 3.43 -1.98 -17.29
CA ALA A 38 4.17 -2.24 -16.05
C ALA A 38 5.55 -1.58 -16.08
N ILE A 39 5.91 -0.88 -15.02
CA ILE A 39 7.20 -0.24 -14.81
C ILE A 39 7.79 -0.75 -13.51
N GLN A 40 9.00 -1.32 -13.59
CA GLN A 40 9.75 -1.70 -12.40
C GLN A 40 10.39 -0.46 -11.77
N ALA A 41 9.90 -0.01 -10.63
CA ALA A 41 10.42 1.14 -9.89
C ALA A 41 9.96 1.19 -8.43
N ASP A 42 10.65 2.00 -7.63
CA ASP A 42 10.27 2.34 -6.26
C ASP A 42 9.25 3.50 -6.28
N ALA A 43 8.07 3.30 -5.68
CA ALA A 43 7.06 4.35 -5.56
C ALA A 43 7.52 5.57 -4.74
N CYS A 44 8.59 5.43 -3.94
CA CYS A 44 9.22 6.52 -3.20
C CYS A 44 10.29 7.27 -4.00
N ASP A 45 10.70 6.75 -5.16
CA ASP A 45 11.76 7.29 -6.02
C ASP A 45 11.45 6.94 -7.48
N LEU A 46 10.44 7.61 -8.02
CA LEU A 46 9.91 7.31 -9.35
C LEU A 46 10.88 7.75 -10.46
N PRO A 47 11.01 6.96 -11.53
CA PRO A 47 11.85 7.33 -12.67
C PRO A 47 11.27 8.59 -13.34
N GLY A 48 12.14 9.38 -13.98
CA GLY A 48 11.74 10.63 -14.64
C GLY A 48 10.61 10.47 -15.66
N SER A 49 10.51 9.30 -16.31
CA SER A 49 9.43 8.98 -17.26
C SER A 49 8.04 8.93 -16.61
N VAL A 50 7.95 8.64 -15.31
CA VAL A 50 6.70 8.65 -14.54
C VAL A 50 6.57 9.97 -13.77
N ALA A 51 7.66 10.44 -13.16
CA ALA A 51 7.67 11.63 -12.31
C ALA A 51 7.39 12.94 -13.08
N SER A 52 7.57 12.96 -14.40
CA SER A 52 7.26 14.10 -15.27
C SER A 52 5.89 14.05 -15.94
N ASP A 53 5.15 12.96 -15.76
CA ASP A 53 3.81 12.79 -16.30
C ASP A 53 2.74 13.32 -15.33
N HIS A 54 1.51 13.44 -15.80
CA HIS A 54 0.36 13.78 -14.96
C HIS A 54 -0.81 12.86 -15.28
N PHE A 55 -1.36 12.22 -14.25
CA PHE A 55 -2.40 11.22 -14.36
C PHE A 55 -3.77 11.77 -13.94
N ASP A 56 -4.84 11.17 -14.44
CA ASP A 56 -6.21 11.51 -14.01
C ASP A 56 -6.51 11.08 -12.56
N LEU A 57 -5.79 10.06 -12.09
CA LEU A 57 -5.97 9.41 -10.78
C LEU A 57 -4.68 8.66 -10.42
N VAL A 58 -4.24 8.80 -9.17
CA VAL A 58 -3.30 7.90 -8.53
C VAL A 58 -4.04 6.93 -7.62
N TYR A 59 -3.88 5.63 -7.85
CA TYR A 59 -4.41 4.54 -7.06
C TYR A 59 -3.27 3.85 -6.32
N SER A 60 -3.48 3.50 -5.06
CA SER A 60 -2.56 2.65 -4.30
C SER A 60 -3.33 1.91 -3.22
N ASN A 61 -3.12 0.60 -3.14
CA ASN A 61 -3.81 -0.27 -2.20
C ASN A 61 -2.81 -1.18 -1.51
N SER A 62 -2.78 -1.17 -0.18
CA SER A 62 -1.86 -1.97 0.64
C SER A 62 -0.36 -1.79 0.29
N LEU A 63 0.07 -0.58 -0.08
CA LEU A 63 1.49 -0.30 -0.32
C LEU A 63 2.12 0.57 0.79
N LEU A 64 1.36 1.51 1.36
CA LEU A 64 1.91 2.54 2.24
C LEU A 64 2.56 1.97 3.51
N GLU A 65 2.10 0.82 3.99
CA GLU A 65 2.65 0.08 5.13
C GLU A 65 3.93 -0.72 4.80
N HIS A 66 4.24 -0.90 3.51
CA HIS A 66 5.40 -1.67 3.01
C HIS A 66 6.55 -0.79 2.55
N VAL A 67 6.33 0.51 2.30
CA VAL A 67 7.42 1.38 1.82
C VAL A 67 8.44 1.72 2.91
N GLY A 68 8.20 1.29 4.16
CA GLY A 68 9.09 1.48 5.30
C GLY A 68 8.80 2.73 6.13
N GLY A 69 9.86 3.30 6.70
CA GLY A 69 9.77 4.36 7.70
C GLY A 69 9.19 5.70 7.21
N HIS A 70 9.07 6.65 8.14
CA HIS A 70 8.42 7.94 7.91
C HIS A 70 8.88 8.68 6.64
N VAL A 71 10.20 8.73 6.39
CA VAL A 71 10.78 9.45 5.24
C VAL A 71 10.30 8.88 3.92
N ARG A 72 10.23 7.55 3.79
CA ARG A 72 9.80 6.89 2.56
C ARG A 72 8.30 7.06 2.34
N ARG A 73 7.49 6.88 3.40
CA ARG A 73 6.05 7.19 3.36
C ARG A 73 5.75 8.64 2.97
N GLN A 74 6.55 9.60 3.44
CA GLN A 74 6.41 11.00 3.05
C GLN A 74 6.68 11.18 1.54
N ARG A 75 7.77 10.62 1.01
CA ARG A 75 8.10 10.70 -0.41
C ARG A 75 7.01 10.08 -1.29
N MET A 76 6.52 8.89 -0.93
CA MET A 76 5.40 8.27 -1.63
C MET A 76 4.16 9.17 -1.61
N ALA A 77 3.80 9.74 -0.46
CA ALA A 77 2.66 10.64 -0.35
C ALA A 77 2.85 11.92 -1.18
N ASP A 78 4.08 12.46 -1.24
CA ASP A 78 4.41 13.63 -2.06
C ASP A 78 4.26 13.30 -3.56
N ASN A 79 4.77 12.15 -4.00
CA ASN A 79 4.60 11.64 -5.37
C ASN A 79 3.12 11.47 -5.73
N VAL A 80 2.32 10.86 -4.85
CA VAL A 80 0.87 10.70 -5.06
C VAL A 80 0.21 12.05 -5.31
N ARG A 81 0.50 13.05 -4.47
CA ARG A 81 -0.14 14.37 -4.54
C ARG A 81 0.37 15.23 -5.70
N SER A 82 1.59 14.98 -6.21
CA SER A 82 2.13 15.73 -7.35
C SER A 82 1.71 15.17 -8.70
N LEU A 83 1.37 13.87 -8.77
CA LEU A 83 1.10 13.17 -10.02
C LEU A 83 -0.36 13.13 -10.45
N ALA A 84 -1.30 13.53 -9.57
CA ALA A 84 -2.69 13.74 -9.92
C ALA A 84 -3.43 14.61 -8.89
N ASP A 85 -4.46 15.32 -9.36
CA ASP A 85 -5.42 16.02 -8.49
C ASP A 85 -6.39 15.08 -7.75
N ARG A 86 -6.40 13.80 -8.13
CA ARG A 86 -7.27 12.77 -7.57
C ARG A 86 -6.44 11.58 -7.12
N HIS A 87 -6.78 11.05 -5.95
CA HIS A 87 -6.15 9.83 -5.48
C HIS A 87 -7.07 8.98 -4.61
N TRP A 88 -6.75 7.68 -4.62
CA TRP A 88 -7.25 6.68 -3.70
C TRP A 88 -6.04 5.96 -3.11
N VAL A 89 -5.75 6.20 -1.83
CA VAL A 89 -4.64 5.53 -1.13
C VAL A 89 -5.19 4.79 0.07
N GLN A 90 -5.17 3.47 0.01
CA GLN A 90 -5.63 2.58 1.08
C GLN A 90 -4.46 1.96 1.83
N THR A 91 -4.62 1.81 3.15
CA THR A 91 -3.70 1.05 4.00
C THR A 91 -4.47 0.43 5.18
N PRO A 92 -4.09 -0.77 5.67
CA PRO A 92 -4.69 -1.35 6.86
C PRO A 92 -4.46 -0.49 8.11
N TYR A 93 -5.43 -0.50 9.01
CA TYR A 93 -5.39 0.34 10.20
C TYR A 93 -4.64 -0.35 11.35
N ARG A 94 -3.59 0.30 11.88
CA ARG A 94 -2.79 -0.21 13.02
C ARG A 94 -3.64 -0.68 14.21
N TYR A 95 -4.78 -0.06 14.46
CA TYR A 95 -5.58 -0.36 15.65
C TYR A 95 -6.74 -1.35 15.41
N PHE A 96 -6.83 -1.97 14.23
CA PHE A 96 -7.72 -3.12 14.03
C PHE A 96 -7.14 -4.35 14.76
N PRO A 97 -7.94 -5.16 15.49
CA PRO A 97 -7.42 -6.20 16.38
C PRO A 97 -6.77 -7.39 15.69
N ILE A 98 -7.00 -7.58 14.39
CA ILE A 98 -6.38 -8.67 13.63
C ILE A 98 -5.35 -8.06 12.69
N GLU A 99 -4.10 -8.48 12.81
CA GLU A 99 -3.06 -8.10 11.88
C GLU A 99 -3.40 -8.72 10.49
N PRO A 100 -3.50 -7.92 9.41
CA PRO A 100 -4.02 -8.38 8.12
C PRO A 100 -3.11 -9.34 7.34
N HIS A 101 -1.80 -9.30 7.54
CA HIS A 101 -0.82 -10.08 6.79
C HIS A 101 -0.63 -11.48 7.38
N TRP A 102 -0.52 -11.58 8.70
CA TRP A 102 -0.39 -12.86 9.42
C TRP A 102 -1.75 -13.42 9.88
N LEU A 103 -2.83 -12.62 9.82
CA LEU A 103 -4.15 -12.98 10.37
C LEU A 103 -4.07 -13.37 11.85
N PHE A 104 -3.17 -12.73 12.60
CA PHE A 104 -2.91 -13.00 14.01
C PHE A 104 -3.46 -11.87 14.88
N PRO A 105 -4.16 -12.18 15.99
CA PRO A 105 -4.67 -11.14 16.90
C PRO A 105 -3.56 -10.32 17.55
N GLY A 106 -3.55 -9.00 17.30
CA GLY A 106 -2.72 -8.02 17.99
C GLY A 106 -1.21 -8.13 17.75
N MET A 107 -0.77 -8.82 16.70
CA MET A 107 0.66 -9.01 16.42
C MET A 107 1.42 -7.68 16.29
N GLN A 108 0.83 -6.67 15.66
CA GLN A 108 1.46 -5.37 15.42
C GLN A 108 1.78 -4.55 16.68
N TRP A 109 1.30 -4.97 17.86
CA TRP A 109 1.58 -4.32 19.14
C TRP A 109 2.59 -5.07 20.00
N LEU A 110 3.02 -6.26 19.58
CA LEU A 110 3.94 -7.09 20.34
C LEU A 110 5.40 -6.61 20.16
N PRO A 111 6.27 -6.89 21.15
CA PRO A 111 7.71 -6.68 21.02
C PRO A 111 8.27 -7.40 19.78
N TYR A 112 9.38 -6.87 19.24
CA TYR A 112 10.00 -7.37 18.00
C TYR A 112 10.15 -8.89 17.96
N GLU A 113 10.79 -9.49 18.97
CA GLU A 113 11.04 -10.94 18.98
C GLU A 113 9.74 -11.75 19.01
N ALA A 114 8.70 -11.30 19.71
CA ALA A 114 7.41 -11.98 19.70
C ALA A 114 6.76 -11.96 18.31
N ARG A 115 6.89 -10.85 17.57
CA ARG A 115 6.45 -10.77 16.16
C ARG A 115 7.24 -11.74 15.27
N VAL A 116 8.56 -11.83 15.44
CA VAL A 116 9.40 -12.78 14.70
C VAL A 116 8.99 -14.23 14.98
N GLN A 117 8.77 -14.58 16.26
CA GLN A 117 8.34 -15.93 16.64
C GLN A 117 6.95 -16.27 16.09
N ILE A 118 6.00 -15.33 16.09
CA ILE A 118 4.70 -15.53 15.45
C ILE A 118 4.88 -15.75 13.95
N SER A 119 5.63 -14.87 13.26
CA SER A 119 5.86 -14.97 11.82
C SER A 119 6.44 -16.33 11.42
N LEU A 120 7.39 -16.85 12.21
CA LEU A 120 8.06 -18.13 11.95
C LEU A 120 7.16 -19.35 12.13
N HIS A 121 6.21 -19.30 13.08
CA HIS A 121 5.41 -20.47 13.48
C HIS A 121 3.94 -20.40 13.03
N TRP A 122 3.43 -19.22 12.68
CA TRP A 122 2.04 -18.97 12.32
C TRP A 122 1.88 -18.67 10.83
N ASN A 123 1.85 -19.73 10.03
CA ASN A 123 1.73 -19.64 8.57
C ASN A 123 0.26 -19.69 8.08
N ARG A 124 -0.65 -18.96 8.75
CA ARG A 124 -2.09 -18.93 8.41
C ARG A 124 -2.52 -17.71 7.60
N GLY A 125 -1.68 -16.67 7.55
CA GLY A 125 -1.92 -15.47 6.76
C GLY A 125 -1.45 -15.57 5.31
N HIS A 126 -1.35 -14.41 4.67
CA HIS A 126 -0.75 -14.23 3.35
C HIS A 126 0.78 -14.30 3.43
N ILE A 127 1.36 -13.86 4.54
CA ILE A 127 2.78 -14.05 4.83
C ILE A 127 3.01 -15.44 5.41
N ARG A 128 3.99 -16.14 4.84
CA ARG A 128 4.46 -17.43 5.32
C ARG A 128 5.97 -17.42 5.33
N THR A 129 6.56 -17.64 6.50
CA THR A 129 8.02 -17.67 6.66
C THR A 129 8.44 -19.00 7.24
N HIS A 130 9.61 -19.46 6.82
CA HIS A 130 10.15 -20.78 7.18
C HIS A 130 11.55 -20.68 7.78
N THR A 131 12.18 -19.51 7.67
CA THR A 131 13.45 -19.19 8.33
C THR A 131 13.32 -17.97 9.21
N ARG A 132 14.20 -17.85 10.22
CA ARG A 132 14.27 -16.66 11.05
C ARG A 132 14.59 -15.41 10.23
N ALA A 133 15.42 -15.53 9.20
CA ALA A 133 15.79 -14.41 8.33
C ALA A 133 14.57 -13.85 7.58
N GLU A 134 13.78 -14.72 6.95
CA GLU A 134 12.51 -14.33 6.29
C GLU A 134 11.53 -13.71 7.30
N ALA A 135 11.41 -14.29 8.50
CA ALA A 135 10.54 -13.76 9.54
C ALA A 135 10.94 -12.35 9.98
N GLN A 136 12.24 -12.09 10.13
CA GLN A 136 12.77 -10.78 10.47
C GLN A 136 12.52 -9.76 9.35
N GLU A 137 12.82 -10.12 8.10
CA GLU A 137 12.59 -9.27 6.92
C GLU A 137 11.13 -8.78 6.85
N GLN A 138 10.17 -9.69 6.96
CA GLN A 138 8.75 -9.34 6.93
C GLN A 138 8.32 -8.46 8.12
N VAL A 139 8.84 -8.74 9.32
CA VAL A 139 8.54 -7.95 10.53
C VAL A 139 9.15 -6.56 10.50
N ASP A 140 10.30 -6.39 9.84
CA ASP A 140 10.98 -5.12 9.65
C ASP A 140 10.34 -4.27 8.54
N GLU A 141 9.84 -4.91 7.48
CA GLU A 141 9.20 -4.24 6.35
C GLU A 141 7.83 -3.63 6.73
N ILE A 142 7.01 -4.37 7.49
CA ILE A 142 5.60 -4.04 7.69
C ILE A 142 5.42 -3.08 8.87
N ASP A 143 4.97 -1.86 8.55
CA ASP A 143 4.67 -0.80 9.50
C ASP A 143 3.28 -0.21 9.25
N LEU A 144 2.25 -0.83 9.85
CA LEU A 144 0.87 -0.34 9.80
C LEU A 144 0.77 1.08 10.36
N ILE A 145 -0.10 1.93 9.83
CA ILE A 145 -0.21 3.32 10.31
C ILE A 145 -1.55 3.65 10.96
N GLY A 146 -1.55 4.73 11.75
CA GLY A 146 -2.75 5.27 12.40
C GLY A 146 -3.39 6.44 11.65
N ILE A 147 -4.58 6.86 12.10
CA ILE A 147 -5.35 7.96 11.50
C ILE A 147 -4.55 9.27 11.49
N SER A 148 -3.84 9.60 12.57
CA SER A 148 -3.04 10.84 12.65
C SER A 148 -1.87 10.84 11.66
N GLN A 149 -1.26 9.69 11.41
CA GLN A 149 -0.22 9.56 10.36
C GLN A 149 -0.84 9.70 8.97
N MET A 150 -1.99 9.05 8.73
CA MET A 150 -2.70 9.17 7.45
C MET A 150 -3.06 10.64 7.14
N ARG A 151 -3.60 11.37 8.13
CA ARG A 151 -3.90 12.81 8.00
C ARG A 151 -2.65 13.67 7.78
N ARG A 152 -1.50 13.29 8.34
CA ARG A 152 -0.24 13.97 8.08
C ARG A 152 0.21 13.82 6.63
N TYR A 153 0.07 12.61 6.07
CA TYR A 153 0.48 12.32 4.70
C TYR A 153 -0.51 12.86 3.65
N PHE A 154 -1.79 12.92 3.99
CA PHE A 154 -2.85 13.36 3.10
C PHE A 154 -3.73 14.43 3.77
N PRO A 155 -3.18 15.63 4.04
CA PRO A 155 -3.85 16.65 4.86
C PRO A 155 -5.10 17.26 4.22
N SER A 156 -5.18 17.30 2.89
CA SER A 156 -6.34 17.82 2.15
C SER A 156 -7.39 16.75 1.83
N SER A 157 -7.09 15.48 2.09
CA SER A 157 -7.93 14.36 1.66
C SER A 157 -9.01 14.04 2.67
N THR A 158 -10.14 13.56 2.17
CA THR A 158 -11.14 12.91 3.01
C THR A 158 -10.62 11.55 3.43
N ILE A 159 -10.58 11.27 4.73
CA ILE A 159 -10.22 9.94 5.24
C ILE A 159 -11.49 9.12 5.40
N TRP A 160 -11.72 8.20 4.48
CA TRP A 160 -12.76 7.20 4.60
C TRP A 160 -12.29 6.01 5.46
N TYR A 161 -13.23 5.46 6.23
CA TYR A 161 -12.97 4.36 7.14
C TYR A 161 -13.69 3.11 6.66
N GLU A 162 -12.94 2.13 6.15
CA GLU A 162 -13.49 0.82 5.87
C GLU A 162 -13.76 0.12 7.21
N ARG A 163 -14.97 -0.41 7.40
CA ARG A 163 -15.36 -1.06 8.66
C ARG A 163 -15.67 -2.53 8.47
N PHE A 164 -15.25 -3.32 9.45
CA PHE A 164 -15.64 -4.71 9.60
C PHE A 164 -16.13 -4.94 11.03
N ALA A 165 -17.33 -5.49 11.19
CA ALA A 165 -17.98 -5.69 12.49
C ALA A 165 -17.97 -4.42 13.37
N GLY A 166 -18.19 -3.25 12.77
CA GLY A 166 -18.20 -1.94 13.45
C GLY A 166 -16.82 -1.33 13.72
N LEU A 167 -15.74 -2.12 13.67
CA LEU A 167 -14.37 -1.64 13.87
C LEU A 167 -13.79 -1.10 12.56
N ILE A 168 -12.92 -0.09 12.66
CA ILE A 168 -12.15 0.40 11.49
C ILE A 168 -11.14 -0.68 11.13
N LYS A 169 -11.23 -1.23 9.92
CA LYS A 169 -10.31 -2.24 9.39
C LYS A 169 -9.19 -1.59 8.60
N SER A 170 -9.53 -0.62 7.75
CA SER A 170 -8.55 0.10 6.93
C SER A 170 -8.90 1.58 6.79
N LEU A 171 -7.89 2.34 6.39
CA LEU A 171 -7.98 3.77 6.14
C LEU A 171 -7.81 4.01 4.65
N VAL A 172 -8.62 4.91 4.09
CA VAL A 172 -8.47 5.35 2.70
C VAL A 172 -8.41 6.87 2.66
N ALA A 173 -7.34 7.43 2.12
CA ALA A 173 -7.30 8.84 1.74
C ALA A 173 -7.87 8.99 0.33
N ILE A 174 -8.91 9.81 0.21
CA ILE A 174 -9.63 10.07 -1.03
C ILE A 174 -9.55 11.56 -1.36
N GLN A 175 -9.15 11.87 -2.59
CA GLN A 175 -9.26 13.20 -3.20
C GLN A 175 -10.02 13.07 -4.52
N THR A 176 -11.11 13.82 -4.68
CA THR A 176 -11.99 13.75 -5.87
C THR A 176 -11.74 14.85 -6.91
N GLY A 177 -10.76 15.73 -6.67
CA GLY A 177 -10.42 16.88 -7.50
C GLY A 177 -10.08 18.10 -6.63
N PRO A 178 -9.70 19.25 -7.22
CA PRO A 178 -9.49 20.48 -6.47
C PRO A 178 -10.77 20.89 -5.73
N ALA A 179 -10.58 21.48 -4.54
CA ALA A 179 -11.65 22.09 -3.74
C ALA A 179 -12.18 23.38 -4.37
#